data_AF-A0A7Y5F6B6-F1
#
_entry.id   AF-A0A7Y5F6B6-F1
#
_cell.length_a   1.000
_cell.length_b   1.000
_cell.length_c   1.000
_cell.angle_alpha   90.00
_cell.angle_beta   90.00
_cell.angle_gamma   90.00
#
_symmetry.space_group_name_H-M   'P 1'
#
loop_
_entity.id
_entity.type
_entity.pdbx_description
1 polymer ?
#
loop_
_entity_poly.entity_id
_entity_poly.type
_entity_poly.pdbx_seq_one_letter_code
_entity_poly.pdbx_strand_id
1 'polypeptide(L)'
;MQVSELPNTVKQALGVEAATDLLNWLENELEAHQTKEVPVSAFIARQKVNVLMLENVSNLLLAGVPVLINKGGERQVWSVPVDLTYPSKGRVGKVGEIDVDAVYGDIHFDQQLLKQITLVAQRMTRKSIS
;
A
#
# COMPACT_ATOMS: atom_id res chain seq x y z
N MET A 1 17.03 11.60 15.57
CA MET A 1 17.69 12.42 14.54
C MET A 1 18.54 13.48 15.25
N GLN A 2 19.77 13.75 14.80
CA GLN A 2 20.63 14.73 15.51
C GLN A 2 20.48 16.13 14.90
N VAL A 3 20.53 17.18 15.74
CA VAL A 3 20.48 18.59 15.31
C VAL A 3 21.57 18.91 14.28
N SER A 4 22.72 18.24 14.37
CA SER A 4 23.83 18.31 13.40
C SER A 4 23.42 17.92 11.97
N GLU A 5 22.36 17.13 11.80
CA GLU A 5 21.85 16.66 10.50
C GLU A 5 20.84 17.62 9.86
N LEU A 6 20.36 18.64 10.59
CA LEU A 6 19.44 19.64 10.03
C LEU A 6 20.13 20.54 8.98
N PRO A 7 19.38 20.99 7.94
CA PRO A 7 19.88 21.98 7.00
C PRO A 7 20.37 23.25 7.70
N ASN A 8 21.49 23.82 7.23
CA ASN A 8 22.08 25.02 7.86
C ASN A 8 21.12 26.22 7.90
N THR A 9 20.21 26.33 6.94
CA THR A 9 19.14 27.34 6.91
C THR A 9 18.20 27.24 8.10
N VAL A 10 17.86 26.02 8.51
CA VAL A 10 16.98 25.74 9.66
C VAL A 10 17.69 26.07 10.97
N LYS A 11 18.96 25.68 11.10
CA LYS A 11 19.80 25.99 12.28
C LYS A 11 19.99 27.50 12.47
N GLN A 12 20.18 28.25 11.38
CA GLN A 12 20.35 29.70 11.44
C GLN A 12 19.05 30.44 11.78
N ALA A 13 17.90 29.96 11.28
CA ALA A 13 16.62 30.60 11.52
C ALA A 13 16.08 30.36 12.93
N LEU A 14 16.25 29.16 13.49
CA LEU A 14 15.70 28.77 14.79
C LEU A 14 16.71 28.89 15.94
N GLY A 15 18.01 28.85 15.65
CA GLY A 15 19.04 28.65 16.68
C GLY A 15 19.12 27.18 17.13
N VAL A 16 20.25 26.80 17.71
CA VAL A 16 20.55 25.40 18.06
C VAL A 16 19.60 24.89 19.16
N GLU A 17 19.28 25.72 20.15
CA GLU A 17 18.42 25.35 21.28
C GLU A 17 16.98 25.07 20.82
N ALA A 18 16.34 26.02 20.13
CA ALA A 18 14.97 25.82 19.63
C ALA A 18 14.87 24.72 18.56
N ALA A 19 15.92 24.51 17.75
CA ALA A 19 15.98 23.37 16.83
C ALA A 19 16.05 22.03 17.57
N THR A 20 16.74 21.98 18.72
CA THR A 20 16.81 20.78 19.56
C THR A 20 15.45 20.48 20.18
N ASP A 21 14.79 21.49 20.75
CA ASP A 21 13.47 21.33 21.36
C ASP A 21 12.42 20.92 20.35
N LEU A 22 12.46 21.49 19.13
CA LEU A 22 11.58 21.09 18.03
C LEU A 22 11.78 19.63 17.64
N LEU A 23 13.03 19.17 17.53
CA LEU A 23 13.31 17.77 17.20
C LEU A 23 12.83 16.81 18.29
N ASN A 24 13.08 17.14 19.56
CA ASN A 24 12.61 16.33 20.68
C ASN A 24 11.08 16.28 20.73
N TRP A 25 10.40 17.41 20.49
CA TRP A 25 8.94 17.42 20.39
C TRP A 25 8.46 16.59 19.19
N LEU A 26 9.05 16.76 18.01
CA LEU A 26 8.68 15.98 16.82
C LEU A 26 8.88 14.48 17.01
N GLU A 27 9.96 14.05 17.66
CA GLU A 27 10.19 12.64 17.97
C GLU A 27 9.10 12.09 18.89
N ASN A 28 8.81 12.79 19.99
CA ASN A 28 7.75 12.39 20.92
C ASN A 28 6.36 12.41 20.26
N GLU A 29 6.07 13.40 19.43
CA GLU A 29 4.79 13.55 18.74
C GLU A 29 4.62 12.46 17.66
N LEU A 30 5.70 12.12 16.95
CA LEU A 30 5.71 11.05 15.96
C LEU A 30 5.54 9.68 16.63
N GLU A 31 6.21 9.43 17.76
CA GLU A 31 6.01 8.22 18.56
C GLU A 31 4.60 8.14 19.14
N ALA A 32 4.02 9.26 19.59
CA ALA A 32 2.65 9.32 20.07
C ALA A 32 1.63 9.04 18.96
N HIS A 33 1.88 9.51 17.73
CA HIS A 33 1.04 9.23 16.56
C HIS A 33 1.26 7.83 15.97
N GLN A 34 2.29 7.09 16.40
CA GLN A 34 2.49 5.68 16.02
C GLN A 34 1.62 4.71 16.83
N THR A 35 0.69 5.18 17.66
CA THR A 35 -0.33 4.32 18.26
C THR A 35 -1.25 3.71 17.19
N LYS A 36 -0.87 2.51 16.72
CA LYS A 36 -1.64 1.29 16.37
C LYS A 36 -3.05 1.40 15.77
N GLU A 37 -3.46 2.54 15.26
CA GLU A 37 -4.68 2.60 14.48
C GLU A 37 -4.38 2.05 13.09
N VAL A 38 -5.30 1.25 12.56
CA VAL A 38 -5.39 0.88 11.15
C VAL A 38 -6.38 1.87 10.53
N PRO A 39 -5.98 3.13 10.28
CA PRO A 39 -6.88 4.15 9.75
C PRO A 39 -7.40 3.80 8.36
N VAL A 40 -6.64 3.02 7.59
CA VAL A 40 -7.10 2.50 6.30
C VAL A 40 -8.00 1.31 6.54
N SER A 41 -9.29 1.45 6.23
CA SER A 41 -10.20 0.31 6.30
C SER A 41 -9.94 -0.69 5.17
N ALA A 42 -10.35 -1.95 5.37
CA ALA A 42 -10.36 -2.96 4.33
C ALA A 42 -11.11 -2.48 3.07
N PHE A 43 -12.19 -1.71 3.24
CA PHE A 43 -12.92 -1.14 2.10
C PHE A 43 -12.05 -0.19 1.27
N ILE A 44 -11.33 0.73 1.91
CA ILE A 44 -10.44 1.68 1.23
C ILE A 44 -9.28 0.95 0.55
N ALA A 45 -8.67 -0.04 1.22
CA ALA A 45 -7.61 -0.85 0.62
C ALA A 45 -8.10 -1.57 -0.66
N ARG A 46 -9.29 -2.18 -0.60
CA ARG A 46 -9.91 -2.83 -1.76
C ARG A 46 -10.19 -1.84 -2.90
N GLN A 47 -10.70 -0.65 -2.59
CA GLN A 47 -10.99 0.38 -3.60
C GLN A 47 -9.71 0.86 -4.29
N LYS A 48 -8.63 1.09 -3.53
CA LYS A 48 -7.32 1.47 -4.08
C LYS A 48 -6.79 0.43 -5.06
N VAL A 49 -6.88 -0.86 -4.72
CA VAL A 49 -6.43 -1.95 -5.61
C VAL A 49 -7.32 -2.08 -6.84
N ASN A 50 -8.64 -1.86 -6.72
CA ASN A 50 -9.53 -1.81 -7.88
C ASN A 50 -9.12 -0.72 -8.87
N VAL A 51 -8.85 0.50 -8.38
CA VAL A 51 -8.40 1.62 -9.22
C VAL A 51 -7.07 1.29 -9.89
N LEU A 52 -6.09 0.78 -9.14
CA LEU A 52 -4.79 0.38 -9.69
C LEU A 52 -4.95 -0.61 -10.86
N MET A 53 -5.77 -1.66 -10.67
CA MET A 53 -5.99 -2.68 -11.70
C MET A 53 -6.70 -2.13 -12.93
N LEU A 54 -7.69 -1.26 -12.74
CA LEU A 54 -8.42 -0.60 -13.82
C LEU A 54 -7.48 0.28 -14.66
N GLU A 55 -6.63 1.06 -14.01
CA GLU A 55 -5.74 2.03 -14.69
C GLU A 55 -4.53 1.37 -15.36
N ASN A 56 -4.02 0.26 -14.81
CA ASN A 56 -2.72 -0.28 -15.23
C ASN A 56 -2.79 -1.65 -15.91
N VAL A 57 -3.90 -2.39 -15.78
CA VAL A 57 -3.96 -3.77 -16.24
C VAL A 57 -5.22 -4.06 -17.06
N SER A 58 -6.41 -4.05 -16.46
CA SER A 58 -7.67 -4.36 -17.12
C SER A 58 -8.87 -4.11 -16.21
N ASN A 59 -10.00 -3.72 -16.81
CA ASN A 59 -11.30 -3.66 -16.14
C ASN A 59 -11.92 -5.03 -15.81
N LEU A 60 -11.31 -6.14 -16.25
CA LEU A 60 -11.73 -7.49 -15.91
C LEU A 60 -11.14 -7.98 -14.59
N LEU A 61 -10.22 -7.22 -14.00
CA LEU A 61 -9.62 -7.54 -12.72
C LEU A 61 -10.34 -6.82 -11.58
N LEU A 62 -10.69 -7.58 -10.54
CA LEU A 62 -11.38 -7.06 -9.37
C LEU A 62 -10.61 -7.43 -8.10
N ALA A 63 -10.48 -6.46 -7.21
CA ALA A 63 -10.00 -6.67 -5.85
C ALA A 63 -11.03 -7.48 -5.04
N GLY A 64 -10.57 -8.57 -4.44
CA GLY A 64 -11.32 -9.41 -3.52
C GLY A 64 -11.32 -8.84 -2.10
N VAL A 65 -11.55 -9.71 -1.10
CA VAL A 65 -11.65 -9.32 0.31
C VAL A 65 -10.25 -9.18 0.90
N PRO A 66 -9.87 -8.00 1.42
CA PRO A 66 -8.57 -7.81 2.04
C PRO A 66 -8.43 -8.55 3.38
N VAL A 67 -7.20 -8.96 3.69
CA VAL A 67 -6.83 -9.54 4.98
C VAL A 67 -5.70 -8.71 5.58
N LEU A 68 -5.86 -8.31 6.84
CA LEU A 68 -4.81 -7.59 7.57
C LEU A 68 -3.73 -8.58 8.00
N ILE A 69 -2.49 -8.32 7.62
CA ILE A 69 -1.33 -9.14 7.95
C ILE A 69 -0.17 -8.28 8.47
N ASN A 70 0.68 -8.86 9.31
CA ASN A 70 1.94 -8.26 9.72
C ASN A 70 3.05 -8.71 8.76
N LYS A 71 3.70 -7.76 8.09
CA LYS A 71 4.79 -8.00 7.15
C LYS A 71 6.09 -7.45 7.76
N GLY A 72 7.11 -8.29 7.91
CA GLY A 72 8.39 -7.86 8.50
C GLY A 72 8.32 -7.48 9.99
N GLY A 73 7.37 -8.04 10.74
CA GLY A 73 7.28 -7.90 12.21
C GLY A 73 6.44 -6.72 12.69
N GLU A 74 6.61 -5.54 12.10
CA GLU A 74 5.98 -4.30 12.62
C GLU A 74 5.04 -3.63 11.61
N ARG A 75 5.16 -3.95 10.31
CA ARG A 75 4.35 -3.30 9.29
C ARG A 75 3.02 -4.01 9.09
N GLN A 76 1.93 -3.35 9.43
CA GLN A 76 0.59 -3.82 9.10
C GLN A 76 0.23 -3.48 7.65
N VAL A 77 -0.17 -4.47 6.88
CA VAL A 77 -0.64 -4.29 5.50
C VAL A 77 -1.94 -5.05 5.27
N TRP A 78 -2.82 -4.46 4.47
CA TRP A 78 -3.92 -5.17 3.85
C TRP A 78 -3.40 -5.94 2.64
N SER A 79 -3.33 -7.26 2.72
CA SER A 79 -3.13 -8.11 1.55
C SER A 79 -4.45 -8.25 0.82
N VAL A 80 -4.50 -7.71 -0.40
CA VAL A 80 -5.71 -7.65 -1.22
C VAL A 80 -5.57 -8.61 -2.40
N PRO A 81 -6.35 -9.69 -2.47
CA PRO A 81 -6.35 -10.57 -3.63
C PRO A 81 -6.90 -9.85 -4.85
N VAL A 82 -6.32 -10.13 -6.01
CA VAL A 82 -6.82 -9.67 -7.32
C VAL A 82 -7.33 -10.87 -8.09
N ASP A 83 -8.55 -10.78 -8.59
CA ASP A 83 -9.23 -11.85 -9.31
C ASP A 83 -9.55 -11.46 -10.73
N LEU A 84 -9.39 -12.41 -11.64
CA LEU A 84 -9.95 -12.32 -12.98
C LEU A 84 -11.45 -12.59 -12.94
N THR A 85 -12.21 -11.73 -13.62
CA THR A 85 -13.66 -11.84 -13.74
C THR A 85 -14.08 -11.71 -15.21
N TYR A 86 -15.19 -12.33 -15.56
CA TYR A 86 -15.87 -12.10 -16.84
C TYR A 86 -17.34 -11.73 -16.59
N PRO A 87 -17.93 -10.81 -17.36
CA PRO A 87 -19.35 -10.48 -17.25
C PRO A 87 -20.27 -11.71 -17.32
N SER A 88 -19.92 -12.69 -18.16
CA SER A 88 -20.73 -13.90 -18.37
C SER A 88 -20.47 -15.04 -17.37
N LYS A 89 -19.32 -15.04 -16.68
CA LYS A 89 -18.89 -16.15 -15.80
C LYS A 89 -18.69 -15.75 -14.34
N GLY A 90 -18.76 -14.46 -14.03
CA GLY A 90 -18.37 -13.94 -12.72
C GLY A 90 -16.88 -14.14 -12.47
N ARG A 91 -16.52 -14.50 -11.23
CA ARG A 91 -15.14 -14.68 -10.79
C ARG A 91 -14.55 -15.99 -11.31
N VAL A 92 -13.42 -15.91 -12.01
CA VAL A 92 -12.72 -17.04 -12.62
C VAL A 92 -11.64 -17.58 -11.69
N GLY A 93 -10.91 -16.68 -11.01
CA GLY A 93 -9.87 -17.07 -10.08
C GLY A 93 -8.89 -15.96 -9.75
N LYS A 94 -8.09 -16.18 -8.71
CA LYS A 94 -7.08 -15.27 -8.21
C LYS A 94 -5.87 -15.23 -9.14
N VAL A 95 -5.46 -14.02 -9.55
CA VAL A 95 -4.32 -13.78 -10.44
C VAL A 95 -3.13 -13.13 -9.73
N GLY A 96 -3.33 -12.59 -8.52
CA GLY A 96 -2.26 -12.02 -7.70
C GLY A 96 -2.76 -11.47 -6.36
N GLU A 97 -1.86 -10.80 -5.66
CA GLU A 97 -2.12 -10.03 -4.43
C GLU A 97 -1.38 -8.70 -4.51
N ILE A 98 -1.99 -7.67 -3.93
CA ILE A 98 -1.41 -6.34 -3.78
C ILE A 98 -1.47 -5.98 -2.29
N ASP A 99 -0.34 -5.53 -1.74
CA ASP A 99 -0.29 -5.06 -0.37
C ASP A 99 -0.58 -3.56 -0.32
N VAL A 100 -1.47 -3.16 0.58
CA VAL A 100 -1.76 -1.76 0.89
C VAL A 100 -1.36 -1.48 2.32
N ASP A 101 -0.59 -0.43 2.55
CA ASP A 101 -0.22 0.01 3.89
C ASP A 101 -1.47 0.28 4.75
N ALA A 102 -1.54 -0.31 5.94
CA ALA A 102 -2.71 -0.21 6.81
C ALA A 102 -2.84 1.17 7.48
N VAL A 103 -1.76 1.96 7.49
CA VAL A 103 -1.67 3.27 8.13
C VAL A 103 -1.77 4.40 7.10
N TYR A 104 -0.92 4.38 6.09
CA TYR A 104 -0.85 5.47 5.11
C TYR A 104 -1.65 5.19 3.84
N GLY A 105 -1.98 3.92 3.59
CA GLY A 105 -2.73 3.49 2.42
C GLY A 105 -1.89 3.46 1.14
N ASP A 106 -0.57 3.55 1.24
CA ASP A 106 0.33 3.39 0.10
C ASP A 106 0.19 1.99 -0.50
N ILE A 107 0.14 1.92 -1.82
CA ILE A 107 0.04 0.65 -2.52
C ILE A 107 1.45 0.17 -2.87
N HIS A 108 1.83 -1.01 -2.38
CA HIS A 108 3.13 -1.60 -2.68
C HIS A 108 3.04 -2.45 -3.93
N PHE A 109 3.47 -1.87 -5.04
CA PHE A 109 3.63 -2.60 -6.29
C PHE A 109 4.83 -2.08 -7.06
N ASP A 110 5.34 -2.92 -7.95
CA ASP A 110 6.29 -2.53 -8.97
C ASP A 110 5.82 -3.03 -10.34
N GLN A 111 6.56 -2.65 -11.39
CA GLN A 111 6.23 -3.05 -12.75
C GLN A 111 6.37 -4.57 -12.98
N GLN A 112 7.18 -5.26 -12.17
CA GLN A 112 7.35 -6.70 -12.28
C GLN A 112 6.10 -7.42 -11.76
N LEU A 113 5.54 -6.98 -10.64
CA LEU A 113 4.31 -7.50 -10.06
C LEU A 113 3.12 -7.33 -11.02
N LEU A 114 2.96 -6.15 -11.61
CA LEU A 114 1.87 -5.91 -12.59
C LEU A 114 2.01 -6.80 -13.83
N LYS A 115 3.23 -6.98 -14.34
CA LYS A 115 3.51 -7.92 -15.43
C LYS A 115 3.16 -9.36 -15.04
N GLN A 116 3.49 -9.80 -13.83
CA GLN A 116 3.15 -11.12 -13.35
C GLN A 116 1.63 -11.33 -13.30
N ILE A 117 0.87 -10.38 -12.74
CA ILE A 117 -0.59 -10.42 -12.70
C ILE A 117 -1.17 -10.54 -14.12
N THR A 118 -0.65 -9.74 -15.05
CA THR A 118 -1.04 -9.75 -16.46
C THR A 118 -0.81 -11.13 -17.10
N LEU A 119 0.38 -11.72 -16.89
CA LEU A 119 0.73 -13.02 -17.43
C LEU A 119 -0.12 -14.15 -16.84
N VAL A 120 -0.47 -14.08 -15.55
CA VAL A 120 -1.38 -15.05 -14.92
C VAL A 120 -2.79 -14.90 -15.50
N ALA A 121 -3.31 -13.68 -15.61
CA ALA A 121 -4.62 -13.41 -16.20
C ALA A 121 -4.73 -13.94 -17.64
N GLN A 122 -3.75 -13.64 -18.50
CA GLN A 122 -3.70 -14.14 -19.88
C GLN A 122 -3.69 -15.68 -19.96
N ARG A 123 -2.96 -16.34 -19.06
CA ARG A 123 -2.96 -17.82 -18.99
C ARG A 123 -4.32 -18.36 -18.58
N MET A 124 -5.01 -17.72 -17.63
CA MET A 124 -6.34 -18.11 -17.21
C MET A 124 -7.39 -17.89 -18.30
N THR A 125 -7.29 -16.80 -19.06
CA THR A 125 -8.16 -16.55 -20.23
C THR A 125 -8.08 -17.69 -21.23
N ARG A 126 -6.86 -18.13 -21.60
CA ARG A 126 -6.67 -19.24 -22.54
C ARG A 126 -7.29 -20.55 -22.06
N LYS A 127 -7.20 -20.83 -20.76
CA LYS A 127 -7.81 -22.03 -20.16
C LYS A 127 -9.34 -21.94 -20.02
N SER A 128 -9.89 -20.72 -19.94
CA SER A 128 -11.32 -20.51 -19.72
C SER A 128 -12.15 -20.49 -21.01
N ILE A 129 -11.49 -20.45 -22.17
CA ILE A 129 -12.10 -20.48 -23.51
C ILE A 129 -11.96 -21.86 -24.16
N SER A 130 -11.01 -22.69 -23.70
CA SER A 130 -10.90 -24.11 -24.03
C SER A 130 -11.93 -24.95 -23.25
#